data_AF-A0ABD0RED9-F1
#
_entry.id   AF-A0ABD0RED9-F1
#
_cell.length_a   1.000
_cell.length_b   1.000
_cell.length_c   1.000
_cell.angle_alpha   90.00
_cell.angle_beta   90.00
_cell.angle_gamma   90.00
#
_symmetry.space_group_name_H-M   'P 1'
#
loop_
_entity.id
_entity.type
_entity.pdbx_description
1 polymer ?
#
loop_
_entity_poly.entity_id
_entity_poly.type
_entity_poly.pdbx_seq_one_letter_code
_entity_poly.pdbx_strand_id
1 'polypeptide(L)' 'RPKAKVTIEPDQHVFRGETITLRCDIDGEGVTSWQYSWYKEGSVSAFSELQKHTFWFVSKSDA' A
#
# COMPACT_ATOMS: atom_id res chain seq x y z
N ARG A 1 -16.96 10.04 7.52
CA ARG A 1 -16.59 9.24 6.32
C ARG A 1 -15.25 8.60 6.61
N PRO A 2 -15.06 7.29 6.38
CA PRO A 2 -13.79 6.63 6.65
C PRO A 2 -12.66 7.30 5.87
N LYS A 3 -11.49 7.47 6.50
CA LYS A 3 -10.32 8.09 5.87
C LYS A 3 -9.21 7.05 5.75
N ALA A 4 -8.79 6.78 4.53
CA ALA A 4 -7.66 5.91 4.25
C ALA A 4 -6.33 6.68 4.37
N LYS A 5 -5.34 6.08 5.01
CA LYS A 5 -3.97 6.58 5.14
C LYS A 5 -3.00 5.47 4.74
N VAL A 6 -2.18 5.73 3.73
CA VAL A 6 -1.15 4.80 3.27
C VAL A 6 0.18 5.12 3.95
N THR A 7 0.88 4.08 4.39
CA THR A 7 2.23 4.11 4.97
C THR A 7 3.13 3.09 4.28
N ILE A 8 4.44 3.31 4.32
CA ILE A 8 5.45 2.46 3.66
C ILE A 8 6.42 1.94 4.72
N GLU A 9 6.87 0.69 4.57
CA GLU A 9 7.89 0.08 5.41
C GLU A 9 8.93 -0.66 4.54
N PRO A 10 10.23 -0.33 4.64
CA PRO A 10 10.81 0.79 5.40
C PRO A 10 10.44 2.16 4.80
N ASP A 11 10.26 3.18 5.65
CA ASP A 11 9.85 4.54 5.28
C ASP A 11 11.02 5.50 4.96
N GLN A 12 12.26 5.03 5.11
CA GLN A 12 13.44 5.89 5.06
C GLN A 12 14.05 5.99 3.65
N HIS A 13 14.81 4.96 3.27
CA HIS A 13 15.55 4.92 2.01
C HIS A 13 15.23 3.59 1.37
N VAL A 14 14.59 3.67 0.20
CA VAL A 14 14.24 2.52 -0.59
C VAL A 14 15.13 2.51 -1.83
N PHE A 15 15.86 1.42 -2.01
CA PHE A 15 16.77 1.22 -3.13
C PHE A 15 16.16 0.32 -4.20
N ARG A 16 16.69 0.43 -5.41
CA ARG A 16 16.26 -0.42 -6.53
C ARG A 16 16.49 -1.90 -6.18
N GLY A 17 15.49 -2.73 -6.46
CA GLY A 17 15.52 -4.16 -6.20
C GLY A 17 15.07 -4.54 -4.79
N GLU A 18 14.85 -3.56 -3.91
CA GLU A 18 14.30 -3.84 -2.59
C GLU A 18 12.82 -4.20 -2.63
N THR A 19 12.39 -4.78 -1.52
CA THR A 19 11.02 -5.15 -1.25
C THR A 19 10.48 -4.21 -0.18
N ILE A 20 9.37 -3.55 -0.47
CA ILE A 20 8.67 -2.69 0.50
C ILE A 20 7.28 -3.21 0.79
N THR A 21 6.77 -2.85 1.95
CA THR A 21 5.39 -3.11 2.34
C THR A 21 4.63 -1.79 2.41
N LEU A 22 3.55 -1.70 1.65
CA LEU A 22 2.55 -0.66 1.79
C LEU A 22 1.49 -1.12 2.78
N ARG A 23 1.05 -0.23 3.66
CA ARG A 23 -0.05 -0.47 4.60
C ARG A 23 -1.08 0.65 4.50
N CYS A 24 -2.34 0.28 4.36
CA CYS A 24 -3.46 1.21 4.30
C CYS A 24 -4.29 1.09 5.58
N ASP A 25 -4.20 2.10 6.45
CA ASP A 25 -5.01 2.19 7.66
C ASP A 25 -6.26 3.02 7.37
N ILE A 26 -7.42 2.53 7.80
CA ILE A 26 -8.71 3.22 7.61
C ILE A 26 -9.21 3.68 8.98
N ASP A 27 -9.28 4.99 9.17
CA ASP A 27 -9.86 5.59 10.37
C ASP A 27 -11.39 5.45 10.31
N GLY A 28 -11.93 4.49 11.06
CA GLY A 28 -13.37 4.25 11.18
C GLY A 28 -13.69 3.25 12.28
N GLU A 29 -14.48 3.67 13.26
CA GLU A 29 -14.96 2.76 14.30
C GLU A 29 -15.99 1.77 13.71
N GLY A 30 -15.80 0.47 13.97
CA GLY A 30 -16.86 -0.53 13.83
C GLY A 30 -16.99 -1.27 12.48
N VAL A 31 -16.18 -0.99 11.47
CA VAL A 31 -16.14 -1.78 10.21
C VAL A 31 -14.75 -2.38 10.02
N THR A 32 -14.65 -3.71 10.01
CA THR A 32 -13.38 -4.44 9.93
C THR A 32 -13.18 -5.20 8.61
N SER A 33 -14.24 -5.40 7.82
CA SER A 33 -14.21 -6.15 6.56
C SER A 33 -14.04 -5.21 5.35
N TRP A 34 -12.84 -4.63 5.20
CA TRP A 34 -12.52 -3.76 4.07
C TRP A 34 -11.92 -4.53 2.90
N GLN A 35 -12.24 -4.11 1.68
CA GLN A 35 -11.50 -4.49 0.48
C GLN A 35 -10.53 -3.37 0.11
N TYR A 36 -9.26 -3.72 -0.06
CA TYR A 36 -8.19 -2.81 -0.38
C TYR A 36 -7.85 -2.92 -1.87
N SER A 37 -7.83 -1.78 -2.54
CA SER A 37 -7.42 -1.65 -3.94
C SER A 37 -6.14 -0.81 -3.99
N TRP A 38 -5.09 -1.39 -4.54
CA TRP A 38 -3.77 -0.77 -4.65
C TRP A 38 -3.57 -0.28 -6.07
N TYR A 39 -3.18 0.99 -6.21
CA TYR A 39 -3.00 1.64 -7.50
C TYR A 39 -1.55 2.06 -7.69
N LYS A 40 -1.04 1.88 -8.91
CA LYS A 40 0.25 2.37 -9.36
C LYS A 40 0.04 3.11 -10.68
N GLU A 41 0.48 4.37 -10.74
CA GLU A 41 0.37 5.21 -11.95
C GLU A 41 -1.06 5.28 -12.52
N GLY A 42 -2.07 5.30 -11.65
CA GLY A 42 -3.48 5.34 -12.05
C GLY A 42 -4.08 4.00 -12.51
N SER A 43 -3.29 2.95 -12.58
CA SER A 43 -3.74 1.58 -12.88
C SER A 43 -3.87 0.75 -11.60
N VAL A 44 -4.83 -0.18 -11.59
CA VAL A 44 -4.92 -1.13 -10.47
C VAL A 44 -3.73 -2.09 -10.52
N SER A 45 -2.96 -2.11 -9.45
CA SER A 45 -1.84 -3.04 -9.25
C SER A 45 -2.30 -4.33 -8.57
N ALA A 46 -3.17 -4.24 -7.57
CA ALA A 46 -3.65 -5.41 -6.83
C ALA A 46 -4.96 -5.13 -6.08
N PHE A 47 -5.72 -6.20 -5.84
CA PHE A 47 -6.83 -6.23 -4.89
C PHE A 47 -6.49 -7.17 -3.74
N SER A 48 -6.86 -6.81 -2.53
CA SER A 48 -6.56 -7.59 -1.32
C SER A 48 -7.62 -7.39 -0.25
N GLU A 49 -7.90 -8.44 0.52
CA GLU A 49 -8.65 -8.33 1.78
C GLU A 49 -7.75 -7.91 2.95
N LEU A 50 -6.43 -7.94 2.73
CA LEU A 50 -5.45 -7.51 3.71
C LEU A 50 -5.11 -6.04 3.51
N GLN A 51 -4.96 -5.34 4.63
CA GLN A 51 -4.52 -3.94 4.68
C GLN A 51 -3.07 -3.74 4.22
N LYS A 52 -2.32 -4.83 3.98
CA LYS A 52 -0.93 -4.81 3.54
C LYS A 52 -0.83 -5.28 2.10
N HIS A 53 -0.06 -4.56 1.31
CA HIS A 53 0.38 -4.99 -0.02
C HIS A 53 1.87 -4.85 -0.11
N THR A 54 2.50 -5.86 -0.67
CA THR A 54 3.93 -5.99 -0.60
C THR A 54 4.43 -5.99 -2.03
N PHE A 55 5.30 -5.02 -2.31
CA PHE A 55 5.68 -4.64 -3.67
C PHE A 55 7.12 -5.09 -3.93
N TRP A 56 7.28 -6.00 -4.88
CA TRP A 56 8.57 -6.63 -5.18
C TRP A 56 9.31 -5.80 -6.21
N PHE A 57 10.61 -5.61 -5.98
CA PHE A 57 11.54 -5.00 -6.92
C PHE A 57 11.24 -3.54 -7.21
N VAL A 58 11.51 -2.69 -6.22
CA VAL A 58 11.52 -1.24 -6.40
C VAL A 58 12.37 -0.85 -7.59
N SER A 59 11.87 0.05 -8.41
CA SER A 59 12.47 0.48 -9.68
C SER A 59 12.49 1.99 -9.78
N LYS A 60 13.14 2.53 -10.83
CA LYS A 60 13.20 3.97 -11.04
C LYS A 60 11.84 4.63 -11.32
N SER A 61 10.84 3.87 -11.75
CA SER A 61 9.48 4.41 -11.96
C SER A 61 8.70 4.56 -10.65
N ASP A 62 9.24 4.05 -9.53
CA ASP A 62 8.59 4.09 -8.21
C ASP A 62 9.08 5.27 -7.36
N ALA A 63 10.00 6.08 -7.91
CA ALA A 63 10.56 7.28 -7.29
C ALA A 63 9.71 8.52 -7.58
#